data_AF-A0A6L9GBW5-F1
#
_entry.id   AF-A0A6L9GBW5-F1
#
_cell.length_a   1.000
_cell.length_b   1.000
_cell.length_c   1.000
_cell.angle_alpha   90.00
_cell.angle_beta   90.00
_cell.angle_gamma   90.00
#
_symmetry.space_group_name_H-M   'P 1'
#
loop_
_entity.id
_entity.type
_entity.pdbx_description
1 polymer ?
#
loop_
_entity_poly.entity_id
_entity_poly.type
_entity_poly.pdbx_seq_one_letter_code
_entity_poly.pdbx_strand_id
1 'polypeptide(L)'
;EFGTPRAFQFNVEREYERNIERYTFLKWGQSAFNNFRVVPPGTGICHQVNLEYLSQTVWTDTDQNGATVAYPDTLVGTDSHTTMVNGLAVLGWGVGGIEAEAAMLGQPISMLIPEVVGFKITGALREGVTATDLVLKV
;
A
#
# COMPACT_ATOMS: atom_id res chain seq x y z
N GLU A 1 19.27 18.69 8.95
CA GLU A 1 19.52 18.66 10.41
C GLU A 1 18.73 17.52 11.02
N PHE A 2 19.13 16.97 12.16
CA PHE A 2 18.41 15.90 12.86
C PHE A 2 18.36 16.16 14.37
N GLY A 3 17.40 15.57 15.08
CA GLY A 3 17.31 15.63 16.55
C GLY A 3 16.87 16.97 17.15
N THR A 4 16.36 17.91 16.35
CA THR A 4 15.83 19.19 16.83
C THR A 4 14.33 19.33 16.52
N PRO A 5 13.56 20.14 17.27
CA PRO A 5 12.14 20.37 16.98
C PRO A 5 11.87 20.94 15.57
N ARG A 6 12.86 21.57 14.94
CA ARG A 6 12.77 22.16 13.60
C ARG A 6 13.12 21.19 12.47
N ALA A 7 13.67 20.02 12.79
CA ALA A 7 14.19 19.09 11.78
C ALA A 7 13.10 18.60 10.81
N PHE A 8 11.89 18.33 11.31
CA PHE A 8 10.77 17.89 10.48
C PHE A 8 10.39 18.95 9.43
N GLN A 9 10.10 20.18 9.87
CA GLN A 9 9.74 21.28 8.99
C GLN A 9 10.82 21.52 7.91
N PHE A 10 12.08 21.58 8.33
CA PHE A 10 13.21 21.80 7.43
C PHE A 10 13.35 20.71 6.36
N ASN A 11 13.12 19.45 6.73
CA ASN A 11 13.22 18.33 5.79
C ASN A 11 12.06 18.35 4.79
N VAL A 12 10.84 18.66 5.23
CA VAL A 12 9.67 18.81 4.35
C VAL A 12 9.86 19.97 3.38
N GLU A 13 10.31 21.13 3.85
CA GLU A 13 10.60 22.29 2.97
C GLU A 13 11.62 21.92 1.88
N ARG A 14 12.73 21.26 2.25
CA ARG A 14 13.73 20.79 1.29
C ARG A 14 13.21 19.73 0.32
N GLU A 15 12.32 18.85 0.77
CA GLU A 15 11.69 17.83 -0.08
C GLU A 15 10.84 18.50 -1.16
N TYR A 16 10.03 19.49 -0.78
CA TYR A 16 9.22 20.30 -1.68
C TYR A 16 10.07 21.10 -2.67
N GLU A 17 11.11 21.79 -2.20
CA GLU A 17 12.03 22.53 -3.08
C GLU A 17 12.64 21.65 -4.17
N ARG A 18 13.00 20.40 -3.83
CA ARG A 18 13.66 19.47 -4.76
C ARG A 18 12.72 18.75 -5.70
N ASN A 19 11.45 18.56 -5.32
CA ASN A 19 10.50 17.70 -6.04
C ASN A 19 9.27 18.46 -6.56
N ILE A 20 9.29 19.80 -6.58
CA ILE A 20 8.14 20.62 -6.96
C ILE A 20 7.52 20.24 -8.31
N GLU A 21 8.35 19.94 -9.31
CA GLU A 21 7.91 19.51 -10.64
C GLU A 21 7.17 18.16 -10.57
N ARG A 22 7.73 17.18 -9.83
CA ARG A 22 7.14 15.85 -9.66
C ARG A 22 5.80 15.92 -8.94
N TYR A 23 5.69 16.73 -7.88
CA TYR A 23 4.41 16.92 -7.18
C TYR A 23 3.38 17.64 -8.04
N THR A 24 3.81 18.62 -8.83
CA THR A 24 2.93 19.31 -9.78
C THR A 24 2.40 18.33 -10.83
N PHE A 25 3.27 17.45 -11.35
CA PHE A 25 2.90 16.41 -12.31
C PHE A 25 1.92 15.38 -11.70
N LEU A 26 2.18 14.88 -10.49
CA LEU A 26 1.25 13.96 -9.81
C LEU A 26 -0.11 14.61 -9.51
N LYS A 27 -0.10 15.90 -9.12
CA LYS A 27 -1.33 16.66 -8.87
C LYS A 27 -2.13 16.89 -10.16
N TRP A 28 -1.45 17.15 -11.27
CA TRP A 28 -2.08 17.17 -12.59
C TRP A 28 -2.69 15.81 -12.94
N GLY A 29 -1.98 14.71 -12.69
CA GLY A 29 -2.48 13.35 -12.90
C GLY A 29 -3.79 13.07 -12.16
N GLN A 30 -3.93 13.58 -10.92
CA GLN A 30 -5.17 13.50 -10.16
C GLN A 30 -6.36 14.22 -10.80
N SER A 31 -6.12 15.28 -11.57
CA SER A 31 -7.18 15.93 -12.35
C SER A 31 -7.40 15.30 -13.73
N ALA A 32 -6.42 14.57 -14.25
CA ALA A 32 -6.43 14.05 -15.62
C ALA A 32 -6.99 12.63 -15.74
N PHE A 33 -6.89 11.82 -14.69
CA PHE A 33 -7.31 10.41 -14.71
C PHE A 33 -8.44 10.12 -13.72
N ASN A 34 -9.38 9.27 -14.14
CA ASN A 34 -10.39 8.70 -13.24
C ASN A 34 -9.72 7.74 -12.26
N ASN A 35 -10.28 7.60 -11.06
CA ASN A 35 -9.82 6.68 -10.02
C ASN A 35 -8.35 6.87 -9.59
N PHE A 36 -7.77 8.04 -9.84
CA PHE A 36 -6.44 8.39 -9.34
C PHE A 36 -6.56 9.32 -8.13
N ARG A 37 -5.89 8.97 -7.05
CA ARG A 37 -5.81 9.77 -5.82
C ARG A 37 -4.36 9.87 -5.37
N VAL A 38 -3.92 11.08 -5.05
CA VAL A 38 -2.60 11.34 -4.46
C VAL A 38 -2.75 11.59 -2.97
N VAL A 39 -1.95 10.89 -2.17
CA VAL A 39 -1.76 11.21 -0.76
C VAL A 39 -0.69 12.31 -0.66
N PRO A 40 -0.98 13.48 -0.05
CA PRO A 40 -0.02 14.57 0.03
C PRO A 40 1.27 14.20 0.78
N PRO A 41 2.41 14.85 0.47
CA PRO A 41 3.65 14.70 1.23
C PRO A 41 3.45 14.96 2.72
N GLY A 42 4.20 14.24 3.56
CA GLY A 42 4.14 14.38 5.02
C GLY A 42 2.94 13.71 5.72
N THR A 43 2.07 13.01 4.98
CA THR A 43 0.88 12.33 5.55
C THR A 43 1.20 10.95 6.15
N GLY A 44 2.35 10.36 5.80
CA GLY A 44 2.77 9.04 6.27
C GLY A 44 3.55 8.27 5.22
N ILE A 45 3.90 7.02 5.53
CA ILE A 45 4.54 6.09 4.58
C ILE A 45 3.48 5.23 3.88
N CYS A 46 3.77 4.83 2.64
CA CYS A 46 2.80 4.18 1.75
C CYS A 46 2.05 3.01 2.40
N HIS A 47 2.77 2.03 2.97
CA HIS A 47 2.15 0.80 3.48
C HIS A 47 1.38 1.03 4.78
N GLN A 48 1.81 1.98 5.61
CA GLN A 48 1.08 2.35 6.84
C GLN A 48 -0.23 3.07 6.51
N VAL A 49 -0.20 4.03 5.58
CA VAL A 49 -1.42 4.70 5.08
C VAL A 49 -2.34 3.68 4.42
N ASN A 50 -1.79 2.67 3.74
CA ASN A 50 -2.61 1.60 3.17
C ASN A 50 -3.37 0.83 4.25
N LEU A 51 -2.67 0.37 5.30
CA LEU A 51 -3.26 -0.36 6.43
C LEU A 51 -4.31 0.47 7.20
N GLU A 52 -4.01 1.73 7.48
CA GLU A 52 -4.81 2.54 8.41
C GLU A 52 -5.98 3.26 7.73
N TYR A 53 -5.94 3.44 6.41
CA TYR A 53 -6.87 4.35 5.73
C TYR A 53 -7.40 3.88 4.37
N LEU A 54 -6.59 3.20 3.54
CA LEU A 54 -7.03 2.86 2.17
C LEU A 54 -7.66 1.47 2.05
N SER A 55 -7.14 0.49 2.80
CA SER A 55 -7.59 -0.90 2.74
C SER A 55 -8.95 -1.08 3.42
N GLN A 56 -9.83 -1.88 2.79
CA GLN A 56 -11.21 -2.08 3.28
C GLN A 56 -11.52 -3.52 3.68
N THR A 57 -10.66 -4.50 3.38
CA THR A 57 -10.91 -5.95 3.52
C THR A 57 -12.02 -6.49 2.61
N VAL A 58 -13.14 -5.77 2.51
CA VAL A 58 -14.27 -6.07 1.63
C VAL A 58 -14.70 -4.79 0.93
N TRP A 59 -14.77 -4.84 -0.39
CA TRP A 59 -15.38 -3.81 -1.21
C TRP A 59 -16.81 -4.19 -1.57
N THR A 60 -17.64 -3.19 -1.84
CA THR A 60 -18.99 -3.37 -2.39
C THR A 60 -19.12 -2.59 -3.69
N ASP A 61 -19.73 -3.21 -4.69
CA ASP A 61 -20.04 -2.57 -5.98
C ASP A 61 -21.38 -3.10 -6.53
N THR A 62 -21.83 -2.56 -7.65
CA THR A 62 -23.02 -3.01 -8.38
C THR A 62 -22.60 -3.87 -9.57
N ASP A 63 -23.10 -5.10 -9.63
CA ASP A 63 -22.79 -6.01 -10.75
C ASP A 63 -23.51 -5.63 -12.05
N GLN A 64 -23.22 -6.38 -13.12
CA GLN A 64 -23.84 -6.20 -14.44
C GLN A 64 -25.37 -6.36 -14.46
N ASN A 65 -25.97 -6.93 -13.41
CA ASN A 65 -27.41 -7.14 -13.29
C ASN A 65 -28.07 -6.10 -12.37
N GLY A 66 -27.31 -5.13 -11.83
CA GLY A 66 -27.80 -4.12 -10.90
C GLY A 66 -27.88 -4.60 -9.45
N ALA A 67 -27.32 -5.77 -9.11
CA ALA A 67 -27.30 -6.29 -7.76
C ALA A 67 -26.06 -5.79 -7.01
N THR A 68 -26.22 -5.46 -5.72
CA THR A 68 -25.07 -5.16 -4.86
C THR A 68 -24.28 -6.45 -4.62
N VAL A 69 -22.98 -6.40 -4.94
CA VAL A 69 -22.02 -7.48 -4.70
C VAL A 69 -20.96 -7.03 -3.70
N ALA A 70 -20.48 -7.97 -2.91
CA ALA A 70 -19.34 -7.77 -2.03
C ALA A 70 -18.20 -8.69 -2.47
N TYR A 71 -16.98 -8.18 -2.51
CA TYR A 71 -15.80 -8.93 -2.93
C TYR A 71 -14.58 -8.58 -2.05
N PRO A 72 -13.64 -9.51 -1.87
CA PRO A 72 -12.46 -9.27 -1.05
C PRO A 72 -11.59 -8.16 -1.66
N ASP A 73 -10.97 -7.38 -0.77
CA ASP A 73 -9.95 -6.41 -1.16
C ASP A 73 -8.66 -7.13 -1.58
N THR A 74 -8.12 -6.73 -2.73
CA THR A 74 -6.89 -7.25 -3.29
C THR A 74 -6.16 -6.13 -4.01
N LEU A 75 -4.82 -6.09 -3.95
CA LEU A 75 -4.06 -5.09 -4.70
C LEU A 75 -2.67 -5.53 -5.12
N VAL A 76 -2.17 -4.93 -6.18
CA VAL A 76 -0.74 -4.92 -6.51
C VAL A 76 -0.23 -3.49 -6.40
N GLY A 77 1.01 -3.33 -5.92
CA GLY A 77 1.63 -2.00 -5.76
C GLY A 77 3.02 -1.97 -6.35
N THR A 78 3.50 -0.78 -6.73
CA THR A 78 4.86 -0.56 -7.22
C THR A 78 5.90 -0.46 -6.10
N ASP A 79 5.62 -1.14 -4.98
CA ASP A 79 6.47 -1.22 -3.80
C ASP A 79 6.51 -2.66 -3.27
N SER A 80 7.70 -3.15 -2.89
CA SER A 80 7.87 -4.54 -2.45
C SER A 80 7.19 -4.86 -1.12
N HIS A 81 6.98 -3.86 -0.26
CA HIS A 81 6.33 -3.98 1.04
C HIS A 81 4.81 -3.80 0.97
N THR A 82 4.22 -3.71 -0.22
CA THR A 82 2.75 -3.82 -0.38
C THR A 82 2.18 -5.06 0.34
N THR A 83 2.99 -6.12 0.48
CA THR A 83 2.67 -7.33 1.26
C THR A 83 2.34 -7.08 2.74
N MET A 84 2.68 -5.92 3.30
CA MET A 84 2.33 -5.56 4.68
C MET A 84 0.80 -5.59 4.91
N VAL A 85 0.01 -5.29 3.87
CA VAL A 85 -1.45 -5.31 3.91
C VAL A 85 -2.04 -6.71 4.17
N ASN A 86 -1.26 -7.77 3.90
CA ASN A 86 -1.69 -9.15 4.10
C ASN A 86 -1.98 -9.45 5.59
N GLY A 87 -1.41 -8.69 6.51
CA GLY A 87 -1.74 -8.74 7.94
C GLY A 87 -3.19 -8.35 8.26
N LEU A 88 -3.89 -7.64 7.36
CA LEU A 88 -5.30 -7.29 7.44
C LEU A 88 -6.20 -8.18 6.56
N ALA A 89 -5.72 -9.34 6.12
CA ALA A 89 -6.44 -10.26 5.23
C ALA A 89 -6.81 -9.68 3.84
N VAL A 90 -6.09 -8.64 3.41
CA VAL A 90 -6.12 -8.13 2.02
C VAL A 90 -5.03 -8.86 1.25
N LEU A 91 -5.35 -9.50 0.13
CA LEU A 91 -4.33 -10.19 -0.67
C LEU A 91 -3.59 -9.17 -1.55
N GLY A 92 -2.33 -8.87 -1.21
CA GLY A 92 -1.52 -7.98 -2.03
C GLY A 92 -0.02 -8.22 -2.03
N TRP A 93 0.63 -7.76 -3.09
CA TRP A 93 2.06 -7.91 -3.30
C TRP A 93 2.65 -6.81 -4.20
N GLY A 94 3.98 -6.73 -4.20
CA GLY A 94 4.73 -5.79 -5.05
C GLY A 94 4.88 -6.29 -6.48
N VAL A 95 4.73 -5.40 -7.45
CA VAL A 95 4.97 -5.64 -8.89
C VAL A 95 5.80 -4.50 -9.50
N GLY A 96 6.26 -4.68 -10.74
CA GLY A 96 6.93 -3.62 -11.49
C GLY A 96 5.96 -2.52 -11.94
N GLY A 97 6.51 -1.38 -12.35
CA GLY A 97 5.71 -0.24 -12.83
C GLY A 97 4.86 -0.56 -14.06
N ILE A 98 5.38 -1.40 -14.97
CA ILE A 98 4.68 -1.79 -16.20
C ILE A 98 3.49 -2.69 -15.88
N GLU A 99 3.66 -3.65 -14.97
CA GLU A 99 2.57 -4.54 -14.53
C GLU A 99 1.48 -3.75 -13.80
N ALA A 100 1.86 -2.79 -12.95
CA ALA A 100 0.91 -1.91 -12.29
C ALA A 100 0.13 -1.05 -13.29
N GLU A 101 0.80 -0.46 -14.29
CA GLU A 101 0.15 0.31 -15.36
C GLU A 101 -0.81 -0.55 -16.18
N ALA A 102 -0.39 -1.76 -16.56
CA ALA A 102 -1.25 -2.71 -17.28
C ALA A 102 -2.51 -3.06 -16.46
N ALA A 103 -2.36 -3.29 -15.15
CA ALA A 103 -3.49 -3.53 -14.25
C ALA A 103 -4.43 -2.31 -14.16
N MET A 104 -3.90 -1.10 -14.10
CA MET A 104 -4.70 0.13 -14.14
C MET A 104 -5.48 0.30 -15.45
N LEU A 105 -4.98 -0.27 -16.56
CA LEU A 105 -5.66 -0.33 -17.86
C LEU A 105 -6.60 -1.54 -18.01
N GLY A 106 -6.85 -2.28 -16.93
CA GLY A 106 -7.76 -3.41 -16.89
C GLY A 106 -7.17 -4.74 -17.36
N GLN A 107 -5.85 -4.83 -17.55
CA GLN A 107 -5.21 -6.12 -17.85
C GLN A 107 -5.07 -6.95 -16.55
N PRO A 108 -5.56 -8.20 -16.53
CA PRO A 108 -5.35 -9.09 -15.39
C PRO A 108 -3.86 -9.39 -15.17
N ILE A 109 -3.45 -9.55 -13.91
CA ILE A 109 -2.11 -10.00 -13.56
C ILE A 109 -1.95 -11.48 -13.92
N SER A 110 -0.95 -11.79 -14.75
CA SER A 110 -0.59 -13.17 -15.09
C SER A 110 0.39 -13.71 -14.06
N MET A 111 0.08 -14.87 -13.49
CA MET A 111 0.96 -15.56 -12.54
C MET A 111 0.77 -17.07 -12.60
N LEU A 112 1.81 -17.82 -12.24
CA LEU A 112 1.66 -19.24 -11.94
C LEU A 112 0.84 -19.41 -10.66
N ILE A 113 0.03 -20.46 -10.60
CA ILE A 113 -0.67 -20.82 -9.35
C ILE A 113 0.41 -21.16 -8.31
N PRO A 114 0.51 -20.42 -7.20
CA PRO A 114 1.57 -20.61 -6.23
C PRO A 114 1.26 -21.81 -5.32
N GLU A 115 2.30 -22.48 -4.84
CA GLU A 115 2.16 -23.36 -3.68
C GLU A 115 1.86 -22.53 -2.43
N VAL A 116 0.99 -23.05 -1.55
CA VAL A 116 0.63 -22.39 -0.29
C VAL A 116 1.27 -23.14 0.87
N VAL A 117 2.28 -22.52 1.49
CA VAL A 117 2.96 -23.06 2.67
C VAL A 117 2.28 -22.55 3.93
N GLY A 118 1.65 -23.46 4.68
CA GLY A 118 0.97 -23.14 5.93
C GLY A 118 1.93 -23.03 7.11
N PHE A 119 1.99 -21.86 7.74
CA PHE A 119 2.74 -21.64 8.99
C PHE A 119 1.81 -21.74 10.19
N LYS A 120 1.95 -22.80 10.99
CA LYS A 120 1.20 -22.96 12.24
C LYS A 120 1.97 -22.31 13.40
N ILE A 121 1.49 -21.16 13.86
CA ILE A 121 2.04 -20.48 15.04
C ILE A 121 1.36 -21.04 16.30
N THR A 122 2.15 -21.48 17.28
CA THR A 122 1.67 -22.07 18.54
C THR A 122 2.36 -21.44 19.74
N GLY A 123 1.71 -21.48 20.91
CA GLY A 123 2.24 -20.90 22.14
C GLY A 123 1.92 -19.41 22.27
N ALA A 124 2.67 -18.71 23.11
CA ALA A 124 2.55 -17.27 23.33
C ALA A 124 3.94 -16.63 23.40
N LEU A 125 4.03 -15.35 23.01
CA LEU A 125 5.26 -14.58 23.13
C LEU A 125 5.61 -14.39 24.62
N ARG A 126 6.91 -14.46 24.95
CA ARG A 126 7.39 -14.17 26.30
C ARG A 126 7.28 -12.66 26.57
N GLU A 127 7.15 -12.30 27.84
CA GLU A 127 7.21 -10.90 28.26
C GLU A 127 8.51 -10.25 27.76
N GLY A 128 8.39 -9.01 27.25
CA GLY A 128 9.50 -8.26 26.68
C GLY A 128 9.82 -8.56 25.21
N VAL A 129 9.23 -9.60 24.60
CA VAL A 129 9.38 -9.88 23.17
C VAL A 129 8.50 -8.92 22.36
N THR A 130 9.08 -8.29 21.34
CA THR A 130 8.40 -7.32 20.46
C THR A 130 7.99 -7.95 19.12
N ALA A 131 7.17 -7.24 18.35
CA ALA A 131 6.83 -7.65 16.98
C ALA A 131 8.08 -7.74 16.07
N THR A 132 9.08 -6.88 16.31
CA THR A 132 10.35 -6.90 15.57
C THR A 132 11.15 -8.17 15.86
N ASP A 133 11.18 -8.62 17.11
CA ASP A 133 11.85 -9.87 17.46
C ASP A 133 11.19 -11.08 16.77
N LEU A 134 9.86 -11.07 16.69
CA LEU A 134 9.10 -12.12 16.01
C LEU A 134 9.40 -12.14 14.51
N VAL A 135 9.28 -11.00 13.81
CA VAL A 135 9.46 -10.96 12.35
C VAL A 135 10.90 -11.27 11.91
N LEU A 136 11.90 -11.00 12.75
CA LEU A 136 13.30 -11.36 12.48
C LEU A 136 13.62 -12.83 12.77
N LYS A 137 12.74 -13.54 13.48
CA LYS A 137 12.91 -14.95 13.82
C LYS A 137 12.24 -15.89 12.83
N VAL A 138 11.10 -15.47 12.27
CA VAL A 138 10.26 -16.24 11.34
C VAL A 138 10.93 -16.35 9.97
#